data_AF-A0A7G8WA58-F1
#
_entry.id   AF-A0A7G8WA58-F1
#
_cell.length_a   1.000
_cell.length_b   1.000
_cell.length_c   1.000
_cell.angle_alpha   90.00
_cell.angle_beta   90.00
_cell.angle_gamma   90.00
#
_symmetry.space_group_name_H-M   'P 1'
#
loop_
_entity.id
_entity.type
_entity.pdbx_description
1 polymer ?
#
loop_
_entity_poly.entity_id
_entity_poly.type
_entity_poly.pdbx_seq_one_letter_code
_entity_poly.pdbx_strand_id
1 'polypeptide(L)'
;MISVDNLAVEFSGHTLFSDVSFTINANDKIALMGKNGAGKSTMMKIIAGVQSATRGNVRCPKDAVIAYLPQHLLTEDDTTVFDEASKAFKHVYEMRDEMEQLNKQLETRTDYESEEYMKIIERVSDLGEKYYALEDVNYDAEVEKALKGLGFKQEDFTRLTSEFSGGFRMRIELAKILLQKPDLILLDEPTNHIDIESVIWLEDFLLNKADAVVVISHDRAFVDNITNRTIEVTMGRIYDYKANYTHYLQLREDRRIHQVKAYQEQQKFIADNMQFIERFKGTYSKTNQVTSRERMLEKLQIIEIDDVDTSALKLRFPATQRSGDYPVTVKEVSKSYDNHIVFNDANMSIARGEKVCFVGRNGEGKSTMIKAILGEIDVDGTCSLGHNVKVGYFAQNQAALLDEDLTIFQTVDDVAKGDVRTQIKSILGGFMFKGDDIDKKVSVLSGGEKTRLAMVKLLLEPVNLLILDEPTNHLDLKSKDVLKEALQNFDGTLILVSHDRDFLQGLSKKVFEFKEKRVIEHFETIDAYLERNKIESIKALNL
;
A
#
# COMPACT_ATOMS: atom_id res chain seq x y z
N MET A 1 0.19 11.91 -23.98
CA MET A 1 1.05 12.67 -23.04
C MET A 1 0.16 13.53 -22.17
N ILE A 2 0.29 13.39 -20.85
CA ILE A 2 -0.47 14.16 -19.86
C ILE A 2 0.53 15.10 -19.17
N SER A 3 0.21 16.39 -19.07
CA SER A 3 1.08 17.40 -18.45
C SER A 3 0.46 17.94 -17.18
N VAL A 4 1.26 18.03 -16.13
CA VAL A 4 0.94 18.74 -14.89
C VAL A 4 1.74 20.03 -14.91
N ASP A 5 1.07 21.18 -14.92
CA ASP A 5 1.70 22.49 -15.10
C ASP A 5 1.45 23.39 -13.87
N ASN A 6 2.52 23.76 -13.17
CA ASN A 6 2.55 24.70 -12.03
C ASN A 6 1.47 24.43 -10.98
N LEU A 7 1.26 23.16 -10.65
CA LEU A 7 0.23 22.72 -9.73
C LEU A 7 0.56 23.20 -8.31
N ALA A 8 -0.42 23.81 -7.65
CA ALA A 8 -0.32 24.16 -6.24
C ALA A 8 -1.63 23.86 -5.51
N VAL A 9 -1.49 23.38 -4.27
CA VAL A 9 -2.62 23.09 -3.38
C VAL A 9 -2.36 23.69 -2.01
N GLU A 10 -3.32 24.49 -1.55
CA GLU A 10 -3.29 25.16 -0.26
C GLU A 10 -4.52 24.79 0.56
N PHE A 11 -4.32 24.37 1.80
CA PHE A 11 -5.39 24.07 2.76
C PHE A 11 -5.25 24.96 3.99
N SER A 12 -6.25 25.79 4.26
CA SER A 12 -6.35 26.58 5.49
C SER A 12 -5.07 27.36 5.87
N GLY A 13 -4.35 27.89 4.87
CA GLY A 13 -3.11 28.65 5.06
C GLY A 13 -1.82 27.83 5.00
N HIS A 14 -1.89 26.50 4.90
CA HIS A 14 -0.73 25.63 4.68
C HIS A 14 -0.66 25.18 3.22
N THR A 15 0.47 25.49 2.56
CA THR A 15 0.77 24.99 1.22
C THR A 15 1.24 23.56 1.30
N LEU A 16 0.53 22.66 0.62
CA LEU A 16 0.80 21.24 0.64
C LEU A 16 1.89 20.89 -0.39
N PHE A 17 1.77 21.46 -1.59
CA PHE A 17 2.83 21.56 -2.59
C PHE A 17 2.58 22.76 -3.51
N SER A 18 3.63 23.28 -4.14
CA SER A 18 3.59 24.46 -5.01
C SER A 18 4.54 24.32 -6.19
N ASP A 19 4.17 24.94 -7.32
CA ASP A 19 4.98 25.00 -8.55
C ASP A 19 5.40 23.62 -9.07
N VAL A 20 4.51 22.62 -8.90
CA VAL A 20 4.76 21.25 -9.35
C VAL A 20 4.50 21.14 -10.84
N SER A 21 5.54 20.80 -11.59
CA SER A 21 5.47 20.62 -13.04
C SER A 21 6.17 19.35 -13.49
N PHE A 22 5.44 18.45 -14.16
CA PHE A 22 6.01 17.23 -14.76
C PHE A 22 5.09 16.69 -15.85
N THR A 23 5.65 15.89 -16.75
CA THR A 23 4.93 15.22 -17.83
C THR A 23 4.89 13.72 -17.60
N ILE A 24 3.79 13.09 -18.00
CA ILE A 24 3.58 11.64 -18.02
C ILE A 24 3.46 11.22 -19.50
N ASN A 25 4.39 10.38 -19.92
CA ASN A 25 4.43 9.83 -21.27
C ASN A 25 3.80 8.44 -21.32
N ALA A 26 3.51 7.98 -22.53
CA ALA A 26 3.19 6.57 -22.78
C ALA A 26 4.33 5.68 -22.24
N ASN A 27 4.00 4.53 -21.66
CA ASN A 27 4.92 3.59 -21.00
C ASN A 27 5.66 4.10 -19.75
N ASP A 28 5.38 5.32 -19.27
CA ASP A 28 5.93 5.77 -17.98
C ASP A 28 5.30 4.94 -16.85
N LYS A 29 6.15 4.33 -16.01
CA LYS A 29 5.73 3.62 -14.80
C LYS A 29 6.31 4.36 -13.61
N ILE A 30 5.51 5.22 -13.01
CA ILE A 30 5.94 6.24 -12.07
C ILE A 30 5.58 5.84 -10.63
N ALA A 31 6.58 5.78 -9.76
CA ALA A 31 6.38 5.74 -8.32
C ALA A 31 6.18 7.17 -7.79
N LEU A 32 5.06 7.46 -7.13
CA LEU A 32 4.85 8.71 -6.42
C LEU A 32 5.21 8.54 -4.94
N MET A 33 6.37 9.05 -4.56
CA MET A 33 6.99 8.91 -3.24
C MET A 33 6.85 10.19 -2.41
N GLY A 34 6.93 10.07 -1.10
CA GLY A 34 6.86 11.22 -0.19
C GLY A 34 6.37 10.83 1.20
N LYS A 35 6.57 11.72 2.18
CA LYS A 35 6.09 11.50 3.56
C LYS A 35 4.55 11.42 3.61
N ASN A 36 4.01 10.86 4.69
CA ASN A 36 2.59 10.93 4.95
C ASN A 36 2.17 12.39 5.14
N GLY A 37 1.03 12.77 4.55
CA GLY A 37 0.59 14.18 4.53
C GLY A 37 1.26 15.05 3.46
N ALA A 38 2.23 14.55 2.68
CA ALA A 38 2.88 15.33 1.61
C ALA A 38 1.99 15.61 0.39
N GLY A 39 0.80 15.01 0.31
CA GLY A 39 -0.18 15.29 -0.76
C GLY A 39 -0.23 14.34 -1.92
N LYS A 40 0.38 13.15 -1.81
CA LYS A 40 0.41 12.15 -2.88
C LYS A 40 -0.99 11.80 -3.39
N SER A 41 -1.90 11.40 -2.48
CA SER A 41 -3.29 11.08 -2.82
C SER A 41 -4.06 12.29 -3.36
N THR A 42 -3.79 13.49 -2.84
CA THR A 42 -4.38 14.73 -3.36
C THR A 42 -3.93 15.01 -4.79
N MET A 43 -2.65 14.80 -5.10
CA MET A 43 -2.10 14.94 -6.44
C MET A 43 -2.73 13.93 -7.40
N MET A 44 -2.90 12.67 -6.98
CA MET A 44 -3.62 11.67 -7.78
C MET A 44 -5.06 12.08 -8.09
N LYS A 45 -5.82 12.54 -7.09
CA LYS A 45 -7.20 13.01 -7.28
C LYS A 45 -7.27 14.18 -8.26
N ILE A 46 -6.27 15.06 -8.26
CA ILE A 46 -6.21 16.17 -9.20
C ILE A 46 -5.91 15.70 -10.62
N ILE A 47 -4.96 14.77 -10.80
CA ILE A 47 -4.66 14.19 -12.11
C ILE A 47 -5.85 13.40 -12.65
N ALA A 48 -6.59 12.71 -11.77
CA ALA A 48 -7.82 12.00 -12.11
C ALA A 48 -9.02 12.91 -12.43
N GLY A 49 -8.93 14.22 -12.18
CA GLY A 49 -10.05 15.16 -12.33
C GLY A 49 -11.12 15.06 -11.23
N VAL A 50 -10.89 14.30 -10.17
CA VAL A 50 -11.80 14.15 -9.01
C VAL A 50 -11.81 15.41 -8.14
N GLN A 51 -10.67 16.11 -8.07
CA GLN A 51 -10.50 17.31 -7.28
C GLN A 51 -9.79 18.41 -8.09
N SER A 52 -10.18 19.67 -7.90
CA SER A 52 -9.49 20.81 -8.52
C SER A 52 -8.29 21.27 -7.69
N ALA A 53 -7.21 21.68 -8.36
CA ALA A 53 -6.09 22.36 -7.72
C ALA A 53 -6.44 23.81 -7.34
N THR A 54 -5.70 24.38 -6.39
CA THR A 54 -5.81 25.81 -6.05
C THR A 54 -5.22 26.69 -7.17
N ARG A 55 -4.09 26.26 -7.74
CA ARG A 55 -3.43 26.89 -8.91
C ARG A 55 -2.82 25.84 -9.82
N GLY A 56 -2.53 26.24 -11.06
CA GLY A 56 -2.03 25.34 -12.10
C GLY A 56 -3.14 24.53 -12.75
N ASN A 57 -2.76 23.69 -13.71
CA ASN A 57 -3.70 22.83 -14.41
C ASN A 57 -3.08 21.51 -14.87
N VAL A 58 -3.94 20.51 -15.04
CA VAL A 58 -3.60 19.24 -15.70
C VAL A 58 -4.11 19.31 -17.13
N ARG A 59 -3.25 19.00 -18.10
CA ARG A 59 -3.58 18.96 -19.53
C ARG A 59 -3.52 17.53 -20.00
N CYS A 60 -4.64 17.02 -20.49
CA CYS A 60 -4.74 15.71 -21.14
C CYS A 60 -5.26 15.87 -22.58
N PRO A 61 -4.95 14.92 -23.49
CA PRO A 61 -5.66 14.78 -24.76
C PRO A 61 -7.17 14.62 -24.50
N LYS A 62 -8.02 15.13 -25.41
CA LYS A 62 -9.49 15.12 -25.23
C LYS A 62 -10.07 13.73 -25.07
N ASP A 63 -9.48 12.75 -25.74
CA ASP A 63 -9.96 11.37 -25.77
C ASP A 63 -9.19 10.45 -24.79
N ALA A 64 -8.31 11.02 -23.96
CA ALA A 64 -7.51 10.22 -23.02
C ALA A 64 -8.37 9.73 -21.85
N VAL A 65 -8.30 8.44 -21.58
CA VAL A 65 -8.99 7.78 -20.47
C VAL A 65 -8.02 7.68 -19.28
N ILE A 66 -8.35 8.36 -18.18
CA ILE A 66 -7.59 8.30 -16.93
C ILE A 66 -8.44 7.52 -15.91
N ALA A 67 -7.94 6.39 -15.46
CA ALA A 67 -8.60 5.58 -14.44
C ALA A 67 -7.91 5.74 -13.07
N TYR A 68 -8.69 5.88 -12.01
CA TYR A 68 -8.18 6.09 -10.65
C TYR A 68 -8.79 5.09 -9.67
N LEU A 69 -7.92 4.33 -9.01
CA LEU A 69 -8.29 3.47 -7.88
C LEU A 69 -7.96 4.20 -6.56
N PRO A 70 -8.97 4.64 -5.79
CA PRO A 70 -8.75 5.24 -4.48
C PRO A 70 -8.44 4.17 -3.42
N GLN A 71 -7.75 4.58 -2.35
CA GLN A 71 -7.43 3.71 -1.21
C GLN A 71 -8.66 3.17 -0.47
N HIS A 72 -9.77 3.92 -0.48
CA HIS A 72 -11.03 3.52 0.15
C HIS A 72 -12.20 3.66 -0.83
N LEU A 73 -12.94 2.58 -1.00
CA LEU A 73 -14.16 2.54 -1.81
C LEU A 73 -15.39 2.75 -0.93
N LEU A 74 -16.24 3.67 -1.36
CA LEU A 74 -17.59 3.87 -0.84
C LEU A 74 -18.55 3.43 -1.95
N THR A 75 -18.67 2.12 -2.15
CA THR A 75 -19.64 1.56 -3.11
C THR A 75 -20.60 0.62 -2.38
N GLU A 76 -21.89 0.96 -2.51
CA GLU A 76 -23.01 0.08 -2.26
C GLU A 76 -23.42 -0.45 -3.62
N ASP A 77 -23.22 -1.75 -3.84
CA ASP A 77 -23.64 -2.40 -5.09
C ASP A 77 -24.37 -3.70 -4.75
N ASP A 78 -25.49 -3.90 -5.44
CA ASP A 78 -26.37 -5.08 -5.34
C ASP A 78 -26.22 -5.99 -6.58
N THR A 79 -25.13 -5.84 -7.34
CA THR A 79 -24.83 -6.60 -8.56
C THR A 79 -23.97 -7.83 -8.28
N THR A 80 -23.89 -8.75 -9.25
CA THR A 80 -22.95 -9.86 -9.16
C THR A 80 -21.52 -9.39 -9.44
N VAL A 81 -20.52 -10.16 -8.96
CA VAL A 81 -19.10 -9.86 -9.20
C VAL A 81 -18.78 -9.73 -10.69
N PHE A 82 -19.32 -10.64 -11.51
CA PHE A 82 -19.10 -10.64 -12.94
C PHE A 82 -19.74 -9.43 -13.62
N ASP A 83 -20.99 -9.11 -13.27
CA ASP A 83 -21.68 -7.95 -13.82
C ASP A 83 -20.98 -6.66 -13.46
N GLU A 84 -20.49 -6.54 -12.21
CA GLU A 84 -19.75 -5.35 -11.77
C GLU A 84 -18.47 -5.15 -12.58
N ALA A 85 -17.67 -6.19 -12.76
CA ALA A 85 -16.46 -6.11 -13.59
C ALA A 85 -16.80 -5.83 -15.07
N SER A 86 -17.90 -6.41 -15.57
CA SER A 86 -18.39 -6.22 -16.94
C SER A 86 -18.85 -4.80 -17.24
N LYS A 87 -19.19 -3.99 -16.21
CA LYS A 87 -19.46 -2.55 -16.39
C LYS A 87 -18.27 -1.80 -17.02
N ALA A 88 -17.05 -2.35 -17.00
CA ALA A 88 -15.92 -1.83 -17.77
C ALA A 88 -16.23 -1.70 -19.27
N PHE A 89 -17.05 -2.62 -19.80
CA PHE A 89 -17.46 -2.68 -21.19
C PHE A 89 -18.86 -2.13 -21.44
N LYS A 90 -19.42 -1.34 -20.50
CA LYS A 90 -20.78 -0.78 -20.60
C LYS A 90 -21.01 -0.08 -21.95
N HIS A 91 -20.06 0.70 -22.42
CA HIS A 91 -20.15 1.38 -23.71
C HIS A 91 -20.24 0.40 -24.91
N VAL A 92 -19.57 -0.76 -24.83
CA VAL A 92 -19.63 -1.81 -25.87
C VAL A 92 -21.00 -2.46 -25.87
N TYR A 93 -21.52 -2.82 -24.69
CA TYR A 93 -22.86 -3.38 -24.57
C TYR A 93 -23.94 -2.38 -25.01
N GLU A 94 -23.82 -1.10 -24.65
CA GLU A 94 -24.73 -0.04 -25.12
C GLU A 94 -24.68 0.11 -26.65
N MET A 95 -23.50 0.08 -27.27
CA MET A 95 -23.38 0.10 -28.73
C MET A 95 -24.02 -1.12 -29.38
N ARG A 96 -23.81 -2.32 -28.82
CA ARG A 96 -24.43 -3.57 -29.31
C ARG A 96 -25.94 -3.53 -29.21
N ASP A 97 -26.46 -3.13 -28.05
CA ASP A 97 -27.90 -3.08 -27.79
C ASP A 97 -28.57 -1.97 -28.64
N GLU A 98 -27.89 -0.83 -28.86
CA GLU A 98 -28.33 0.21 -29.81
C GLU A 98 -28.36 -0.33 -31.24
N MET A 99 -27.33 -1.05 -31.67
CA MET A 99 -27.29 -1.69 -32.99
C MET A 99 -28.42 -2.72 -33.17
N GLU A 100 -28.70 -3.55 -32.18
CA GLU A 100 -29.77 -4.55 -32.24
C GLU A 100 -31.15 -3.88 -32.32
N GLN A 101 -31.38 -2.81 -31.55
CA GLN A 101 -32.60 -2.02 -31.64
C GLN A 101 -32.77 -1.35 -33.01
N LEU A 102 -31.71 -0.75 -33.56
CA LEU A 102 -31.76 -0.11 -34.87
C LEU A 102 -31.94 -1.12 -36.00
N ASN A 103 -31.28 -2.29 -35.93
CA ASN A 103 -31.50 -3.40 -36.85
C ASN A 103 -32.95 -3.90 -36.80
N LYS A 104 -33.54 -3.99 -35.59
CA LYS A 104 -34.96 -4.34 -35.45
C LYS A 104 -35.87 -3.30 -36.09
N GLN A 105 -35.52 -2.02 -36.01
CA GLN A 105 -36.25 -0.96 -36.71
C GLN A 105 -36.11 -1.09 -38.23
N LEU A 106 -34.91 -1.38 -38.76
CA LEU A 106 -34.70 -1.63 -40.19
C LEU A 106 -35.51 -2.84 -40.70
N GLU A 107 -35.71 -3.87 -39.87
CA GLU A 107 -36.56 -5.03 -40.21
C GLU A 107 -38.06 -4.71 -40.24
N THR A 108 -38.53 -3.80 -39.38
CA THR A 108 -39.96 -3.61 -39.10
C THR A 108 -40.55 -2.36 -39.76
N ARG A 109 -39.72 -1.36 -40.04
CA ARG A 109 -40.13 -0.12 -40.72
C ARG A 109 -40.36 -0.35 -42.20
N THR A 110 -41.37 0.34 -42.74
CA THR A 110 -41.75 0.28 -44.17
C THR A 110 -41.61 1.63 -44.87
N ASP A 111 -41.11 2.65 -44.18
CA ASP A 111 -40.96 4.03 -44.64
C ASP A 111 -39.58 4.29 -45.27
N TYR A 112 -39.18 3.45 -46.23
CA TYR A 112 -37.83 3.39 -46.80
C TYR A 112 -37.28 4.70 -47.38
N GLU A 113 -38.15 5.64 -47.78
CA GLU A 113 -37.75 6.93 -48.35
C GLU A 113 -37.70 8.07 -47.32
N SER A 114 -37.98 7.80 -46.05
CA SER A 114 -37.98 8.84 -45.00
C SER A 114 -36.55 9.24 -44.60
N GLU A 115 -36.36 10.51 -44.24
CA GLU A 115 -35.09 10.99 -43.69
C GLU A 115 -34.72 10.27 -42.37
N GLU A 116 -35.71 9.81 -41.60
CA GLU A 116 -35.49 9.05 -40.38
C GLU A 116 -34.94 7.66 -40.67
N TYR A 117 -35.46 6.98 -41.70
CA TYR A 117 -34.97 5.67 -42.12
C TYR A 117 -33.52 5.75 -42.61
N MET A 118 -33.18 6.79 -43.39
CA MET A 118 -31.80 7.04 -43.83
C MET A 118 -30.84 7.30 -42.66
N LYS A 119 -31.27 8.07 -41.64
CA LYS A 119 -30.47 8.29 -40.42
C LYS A 119 -30.20 7.02 -39.63
N ILE A 120 -31.15 6.07 -39.61
CA ILE A 120 -30.94 4.76 -38.97
C ILE A 120 -29.85 3.99 -39.69
N ILE A 121 -29.84 3.96 -41.03
CA ILE A 121 -28.80 3.28 -41.83
C ILE A 121 -27.41 3.87 -41.56
N GLU A 122 -27.29 5.21 -41.57
CA GLU A 122 -26.03 5.90 -41.25
C GLU A 122 -25.55 5.54 -39.84
N ARG A 123 -26.45 5.63 -38.84
CA ARG A 123 -26.11 5.32 -37.45
C ARG A 123 -25.69 3.87 -37.25
N VAL A 124 -26.37 2.90 -37.87
CA VAL A 124 -26.00 1.48 -37.80
C VAL A 124 -24.65 1.23 -38.45
N SER A 125 -24.35 1.92 -39.55
CA SER A 125 -23.08 1.78 -40.26
C SER A 125 -21.93 2.37 -39.43
N ASP A 126 -22.10 3.56 -38.85
CA ASP A 126 -21.13 4.20 -37.96
C ASP A 126 -20.87 3.38 -36.68
N LEU A 127 -21.94 2.85 -36.07
CA LEU A 127 -21.83 1.98 -34.90
C LEU A 127 -21.19 0.65 -35.26
N GLY A 128 -21.59 0.07 -36.40
CA GLY A 128 -21.04 -1.17 -36.92
C GLY A 128 -19.54 -1.06 -37.13
N GLU A 129 -19.05 -0.02 -37.81
CA GLU A 129 -17.62 0.18 -38.03
C GLU A 129 -16.82 0.25 -36.71
N LYS A 130 -17.34 0.96 -35.71
CA LYS A 130 -16.74 1.05 -34.37
C LYS A 130 -16.79 -0.27 -33.60
N TYR A 131 -17.93 -0.98 -33.67
CA TYR A 131 -18.14 -2.24 -32.96
C TYR A 131 -17.32 -3.38 -33.59
N TYR A 132 -17.28 -3.47 -34.92
CA TYR A 132 -16.47 -4.47 -35.65
C TYR A 132 -14.96 -4.26 -35.46
N ALA A 133 -14.51 -3.02 -35.27
CA ALA A 133 -13.12 -2.74 -34.88
C ALA A 133 -12.77 -3.24 -33.47
N LEU A 134 -13.77 -3.50 -32.62
CA LEU A 134 -13.65 -3.97 -31.25
C LEU A 134 -13.91 -5.49 -31.09
N GLU A 135 -14.57 -6.13 -32.08
CA GLU A 135 -15.18 -7.48 -32.00
C GLU A 135 -14.23 -8.67 -31.88
N ASP A 136 -12.92 -8.49 -32.06
CA ASP A 136 -11.94 -9.60 -32.00
C ASP A 136 -11.61 -10.03 -30.55
N VAL A 137 -12.33 -9.50 -29.57
CA VAL A 137 -12.10 -9.73 -28.14
C VAL A 137 -13.32 -10.38 -27.50
N ASN A 138 -13.16 -11.61 -26.99
CA ASN A 138 -14.14 -12.22 -26.10
C ASN A 138 -14.08 -11.52 -24.73
N TYR A 139 -14.95 -10.52 -24.53
CA TYR A 139 -15.02 -9.71 -23.31
C TYR A 139 -15.25 -10.54 -22.06
N ASP A 140 -16.16 -11.51 -22.13
CA ASP A 140 -16.44 -12.41 -21.01
C ASP A 140 -15.18 -13.16 -20.58
N ALA A 141 -14.39 -13.65 -21.54
CA ALA A 141 -13.12 -14.31 -21.26
C ALA A 141 -12.07 -13.38 -20.63
N GLU A 142 -11.98 -12.12 -21.05
CA GLU A 142 -11.09 -11.13 -20.43
C GLU A 142 -11.56 -10.78 -19.00
N VAL A 143 -12.87 -10.65 -18.77
CA VAL A 143 -13.45 -10.45 -17.42
C VAL A 143 -13.08 -11.64 -16.53
N GLU A 144 -13.33 -12.86 -16.99
CA GLU A 144 -12.98 -14.07 -16.25
C GLU A 144 -11.49 -14.13 -15.91
N LYS A 145 -10.63 -13.82 -16.89
CA LYS A 145 -9.17 -13.83 -16.71
C LYS A 145 -8.72 -12.80 -15.69
N ALA A 146 -9.26 -11.58 -15.74
CA ALA A 146 -8.94 -10.52 -14.79
C ALA A 146 -9.40 -10.88 -13.36
N LEU A 147 -10.63 -11.38 -13.21
CA LEU A 147 -11.16 -11.81 -11.91
C LEU A 147 -10.36 -13.00 -11.34
N LYS A 148 -10.08 -14.03 -12.15
CA LYS A 148 -9.24 -15.18 -11.72
C LYS A 148 -7.84 -14.72 -11.31
N GLY A 149 -7.24 -13.80 -12.06
CA GLY A 149 -5.93 -13.21 -11.76
C GLY A 149 -5.88 -12.45 -10.42
N LEU A 150 -6.98 -11.81 -10.04
CA LEU A 150 -7.13 -11.15 -8.73
C LEU A 150 -7.66 -12.07 -7.62
N GLY A 151 -7.72 -13.38 -7.88
CA GLY A 151 -7.98 -14.40 -6.86
C GLY A 151 -9.45 -14.82 -6.68
N PHE A 152 -10.35 -14.42 -7.58
CA PHE A 152 -11.75 -14.89 -7.55
C PHE A 152 -11.87 -16.32 -8.10
N LYS A 153 -12.74 -17.14 -7.49
CA LYS A 153 -13.10 -18.47 -8.01
C LYS A 153 -14.26 -18.32 -9.00
N GLN A 154 -14.44 -19.30 -9.88
CA GLN A 154 -15.53 -19.25 -10.88
C GLN A 154 -16.92 -19.24 -10.23
N GLU A 155 -17.06 -19.90 -9.07
CA GLU A 155 -18.27 -19.87 -8.24
C GLU A 155 -18.56 -18.49 -7.66
N ASP A 156 -17.54 -17.63 -7.52
CA ASP A 156 -17.70 -16.27 -6.98
C ASP A 156 -18.34 -15.30 -7.97
N PHE A 157 -18.32 -15.62 -9.26
CA PHE A 157 -18.74 -14.72 -10.33
C PHE A 157 -20.22 -14.34 -10.26
N THR A 158 -21.06 -15.28 -9.81
CA THR A 158 -22.51 -15.10 -9.69
C THR A 158 -22.95 -14.61 -8.31
N ARG A 159 -22.02 -14.45 -7.36
CA ARG A 159 -22.32 -13.99 -6.00
C ARG A 159 -22.43 -12.46 -5.97
N LEU A 160 -23.22 -11.94 -5.03
CA LEU A 160 -23.41 -10.50 -4.89
C LEU A 160 -22.14 -9.84 -4.34
N THR A 161 -21.77 -8.67 -4.86
CA THR A 161 -20.61 -7.90 -4.38
C THR A 161 -20.73 -7.52 -2.90
N SER A 162 -21.97 -7.39 -2.40
CA SER A 162 -22.27 -7.12 -1.00
C SER A 162 -21.79 -8.22 -0.03
N GLU A 163 -21.70 -9.47 -0.49
CA GLU A 163 -21.20 -10.61 0.31
C GLU A 163 -19.68 -10.59 0.53
N PHE A 164 -18.96 -9.80 -0.27
CA PHE A 164 -17.50 -9.74 -0.22
C PHE A 164 -17.00 -8.69 0.74
N SER A 165 -15.86 -8.97 1.38
CA SER A 165 -15.15 -8.00 2.22
C SER A 165 -14.67 -6.80 1.41
N GLY A 166 -14.40 -5.67 2.08
CA GLY A 166 -13.91 -4.46 1.42
C GLY A 166 -12.67 -4.67 0.55
N GLY A 167 -11.76 -5.56 0.96
CA GLY A 167 -10.58 -5.92 0.16
C GLY A 167 -10.93 -6.63 -1.15
N PHE A 168 -11.90 -7.55 -1.14
CA PHE A 168 -12.38 -8.19 -2.37
C PHE A 168 -13.13 -7.19 -3.25
N ARG A 169 -13.96 -6.30 -2.68
CA ARG A 169 -14.62 -5.24 -3.46
C ARG A 169 -13.61 -4.33 -4.17
N MET A 170 -12.50 -4.00 -3.49
CA MET A 170 -11.41 -3.25 -4.10
C MET A 170 -10.76 -3.99 -5.29
N ARG A 171 -10.68 -5.32 -5.24
CA ARG A 171 -10.21 -6.13 -6.36
C ARG A 171 -11.18 -6.15 -7.54
N ILE A 172 -12.49 -6.09 -7.29
CA ILE A 172 -13.50 -5.98 -8.37
C ILE A 172 -13.32 -4.65 -9.11
N GLU A 173 -13.18 -3.56 -8.38
CA GLU A 173 -12.94 -2.23 -8.97
C GLU A 173 -11.59 -2.15 -9.68
N LEU A 174 -10.56 -2.78 -9.12
CA LEU A 174 -9.29 -2.94 -9.81
C LEU A 174 -9.47 -3.72 -11.13
N ALA A 175 -10.16 -4.86 -11.14
CA ALA A 175 -10.45 -5.60 -12.38
C ALA A 175 -11.13 -4.71 -13.43
N LYS A 176 -12.18 -3.99 -13.02
CA LYS A 176 -12.94 -3.08 -13.87
C LYS A 176 -12.06 -1.97 -14.49
N ILE A 177 -11.20 -1.35 -13.68
CA ILE A 177 -10.23 -0.35 -14.17
C ILE A 177 -9.24 -0.96 -15.18
N LEU A 178 -8.71 -2.14 -14.88
CA LEU A 178 -7.75 -2.82 -15.75
C LEU A 178 -8.38 -3.23 -17.09
N LEU A 179 -9.66 -3.63 -17.08
CA LEU A 179 -10.42 -4.04 -18.27
C LEU A 179 -10.74 -2.86 -19.21
N GLN A 180 -10.85 -1.63 -18.70
CA GLN A 180 -11.11 -0.44 -19.52
C GLN A 180 -9.95 -0.07 -20.46
N LYS A 181 -8.74 -0.64 -20.26
CA LYS A 181 -7.52 -0.29 -21.00
C LYS A 181 -7.26 1.24 -21.09
N PRO A 182 -7.20 1.93 -19.94
CA PRO A 182 -7.00 3.39 -19.90
C PRO A 182 -5.59 3.78 -20.35
N ASP A 183 -5.45 5.01 -20.86
CA ASP A 183 -4.15 5.61 -21.22
C ASP A 183 -3.27 5.86 -19.99
N LEU A 184 -3.90 6.14 -18.83
CA LEU A 184 -3.22 6.33 -17.56
C LEU A 184 -3.98 5.64 -16.42
N ILE A 185 -3.28 4.78 -15.68
CA ILE A 185 -3.76 4.15 -14.45
C ILE A 185 -3.14 4.85 -13.25
N LEU A 186 -3.98 5.32 -12.33
CA LEU A 186 -3.59 5.90 -11.05
C LEU A 186 -3.99 4.95 -9.92
N LEU A 187 -3.02 4.41 -9.19
CA LEU A 187 -3.26 3.44 -8.11
C LEU A 187 -2.79 3.97 -6.76
N ASP A 188 -3.72 4.18 -5.81
CA ASP A 188 -3.40 4.61 -4.45
C ASP A 188 -3.41 3.43 -3.48
N GLU A 189 -2.23 2.91 -3.14
CA GLU A 189 -1.99 1.73 -2.30
C GLU A 189 -2.71 0.45 -2.77
N PRO A 190 -2.50 0.02 -4.04
CA PRO A 190 -3.24 -1.10 -4.64
C PRO A 190 -2.91 -2.45 -4.01
N THR A 191 -1.76 -2.60 -3.38
CA THR A 191 -1.31 -3.88 -2.80
C THR A 191 -1.95 -4.18 -1.44
N ASN A 192 -2.61 -3.20 -0.82
CA ASN A 192 -3.28 -3.41 0.46
C ASN A 192 -4.39 -4.45 0.34
N HIS A 193 -4.40 -5.43 1.26
CA HIS A 193 -5.38 -6.51 1.29
C HIS A 193 -5.40 -7.43 0.05
N ILE A 194 -4.39 -7.33 -0.82
CA ILE A 194 -4.17 -8.25 -1.94
C ILE A 194 -3.18 -9.33 -1.50
N ASP A 195 -3.50 -10.59 -1.79
CA ASP A 195 -2.58 -11.70 -1.51
C ASP A 195 -1.41 -11.72 -2.50
N ILE A 196 -0.34 -12.39 -2.11
CA ILE A 196 0.94 -12.38 -2.83
C ILE A 196 0.78 -12.86 -4.29
N GLU A 197 -0.04 -13.89 -4.54
CA GLU A 197 -0.25 -14.39 -5.90
C GLU A 197 -0.95 -13.35 -6.79
N SER A 198 -1.98 -12.71 -6.24
CA SER A 198 -2.72 -11.66 -6.93
C SER A 198 -1.88 -10.39 -7.14
N VAL A 199 -0.96 -10.05 -6.22
CA VAL A 199 0.02 -8.95 -6.41
C VAL A 199 0.95 -9.26 -7.57
N ILE A 200 1.49 -10.49 -7.67
CA ILE A 200 2.37 -10.90 -8.77
C ILE A 200 1.64 -10.80 -10.11
N TRP A 201 0.37 -11.22 -10.16
CA TRP A 201 -0.44 -11.05 -11.37
C TRP A 201 -0.63 -9.59 -11.75
N LEU A 202 -0.90 -8.72 -10.77
CA LEU A 202 -1.04 -7.29 -10.99
C LEU A 202 0.25 -6.66 -11.51
N GLU A 203 1.43 -7.07 -10.99
CA GLU A 203 2.73 -6.63 -11.51
C GLU A 203 2.86 -6.94 -13.00
N ASP A 204 2.60 -8.19 -13.39
CA ASP A 204 2.69 -8.63 -14.78
C ASP A 204 1.71 -7.87 -15.68
N PHE A 205 0.47 -7.69 -15.23
CA PHE A 205 -0.52 -6.91 -15.97
C PHE A 205 -0.06 -5.46 -16.18
N LEU A 206 0.39 -4.78 -15.12
CA LEU A 206 0.79 -3.37 -15.21
C LEU A 206 2.04 -3.17 -16.08
N LEU A 207 2.93 -4.16 -16.12
CA LEU A 207 4.12 -4.15 -16.97
C LEU A 207 3.78 -4.40 -18.44
N ASN A 208 2.93 -5.39 -18.73
CA ASN A 208 2.73 -5.88 -20.09
C ASN A 208 1.50 -5.30 -20.82
N LYS A 209 0.45 -4.92 -20.08
CA LYS A 209 -0.83 -4.48 -20.66
C LYS A 209 -1.16 -3.00 -20.45
N ALA A 210 -0.65 -2.36 -19.40
CA ALA A 210 -0.93 -0.94 -19.16
C ALA A 210 0.00 -0.03 -19.98
N ASP A 211 -0.50 1.13 -20.42
CA ASP A 211 0.33 2.15 -21.08
C ASP A 211 1.09 2.97 -20.03
N ALA A 212 0.50 4.03 -19.46
CA ALA A 212 1.10 4.76 -18.34
C ALA A 212 0.53 4.34 -16.98
N VAL A 213 1.37 4.30 -15.95
CA VAL A 213 0.97 3.99 -14.57
C VAL A 213 1.60 4.98 -13.62
N VAL A 214 0.83 5.55 -12.70
CA VAL A 214 1.34 6.24 -11.50
C VAL A 214 0.84 5.47 -10.29
N VAL A 215 1.74 5.11 -9.39
CA VAL A 215 1.41 4.32 -8.21
C VAL A 215 1.94 4.96 -6.94
N ILE A 216 1.13 4.91 -5.89
CA ILE A 216 1.55 5.11 -4.50
C ILE A 216 1.49 3.74 -3.84
N SER A 217 2.59 3.26 -3.28
CA SER A 217 2.58 2.01 -2.52
C SER A 217 3.68 1.99 -1.46
N HIS A 218 3.38 1.34 -0.33
CA HIS A 218 4.35 0.99 0.70
C HIS A 218 4.98 -0.40 0.51
N ASP A 219 4.68 -1.14 -0.56
CA ASP A 219 5.38 -2.38 -0.94
C ASP A 219 6.58 -2.04 -1.84
N ARG A 220 7.79 -2.12 -1.26
CA ARG A 220 9.04 -1.81 -1.97
C ARG A 220 9.27 -2.73 -3.16
N ALA A 221 8.99 -4.03 -3.00
CA ALA A 221 9.22 -5.01 -4.06
C ALA A 221 8.28 -4.75 -5.24
N PHE A 222 7.01 -4.45 -4.94
CA PHE A 222 6.03 -4.10 -5.96
C PHE A 222 6.45 -2.86 -6.74
N VAL A 223 6.79 -1.77 -6.05
CA VAL A 223 7.19 -0.52 -6.71
C VAL A 223 8.46 -0.72 -7.54
N ASP A 224 9.47 -1.39 -6.99
CA ASP A 224 10.74 -1.58 -7.70
C ASP A 224 10.61 -2.47 -8.94
N ASN A 225 9.70 -3.46 -8.91
CA ASN A 225 9.44 -4.34 -10.04
C ASN A 225 8.71 -3.64 -11.20
N ILE A 226 7.79 -2.71 -10.90
CA ILE A 226 6.95 -2.11 -11.95
C ILE A 226 7.46 -0.75 -12.42
N THR A 227 8.15 0.01 -11.57
CA THR A 227 8.45 1.42 -11.87
C THR A 227 9.81 1.63 -12.52
N ASN A 228 9.85 2.54 -13.49
CA ASN A 228 11.06 2.97 -14.19
C ASN A 228 11.43 4.43 -13.89
N ARG A 229 10.56 5.15 -13.16
CA ARG A 229 10.69 6.55 -12.80
C ARG A 229 10.10 6.76 -11.40
N THR A 230 10.73 7.60 -10.59
CA THR A 230 10.30 7.93 -9.23
C THR A 230 10.17 9.44 -9.08
N ILE A 231 8.97 9.91 -8.72
CA ILE A 231 8.70 11.30 -8.38
C ILE A 231 8.53 11.39 -6.87
N GLU A 232 9.44 12.10 -6.20
CA GLU A 232 9.37 12.35 -4.76
C GLU A 232 8.74 13.72 -4.49
N VAL A 233 7.67 13.74 -3.70
CA VAL A 233 7.03 14.93 -3.14
C VAL A 233 7.59 15.18 -1.74
N THR A 234 8.38 16.23 -1.56
CA THR A 234 8.95 16.62 -0.26
C THR A 234 9.08 18.13 -0.15
N MET A 235 8.83 18.68 1.04
CA MET A 235 8.98 20.12 1.34
C MET A 235 8.28 21.03 0.33
N GLY A 236 7.10 20.62 -0.12
CA GLY A 236 6.29 21.36 -1.10
C GLY A 236 6.84 21.39 -2.53
N ARG A 237 7.93 20.67 -2.82
CA ARG A 237 8.54 20.52 -4.15
C ARG A 237 8.46 19.08 -4.63
N ILE A 238 8.72 18.89 -5.92
CA ILE A 238 8.91 17.57 -6.51
C ILE A 238 10.33 17.37 -7.01
N TYR A 239 10.82 16.15 -6.86
CA TYR A 239 12.06 15.68 -7.45
C TYR A 239 11.75 14.51 -8.37
N ASP A 240 12.15 14.62 -9.62
CA ASP A 240 11.84 13.65 -10.66
C ASP A 240 13.10 12.87 -11.06
N TYR A 241 13.07 11.58 -10.77
CA TYR A 241 14.16 10.65 -10.99
C TYR A 241 13.78 9.65 -12.07
N LYS A 242 14.56 9.57 -13.15
CA LYS A 242 14.47 8.47 -14.12
C LYS A 242 15.16 7.21 -13.59
N ALA A 243 14.65 6.71 -12.47
CA ALA A 243 15.17 5.57 -11.75
C ALA A 243 14.02 4.79 -11.10
N ASN A 244 14.19 3.47 -11.01
CA ASN A 244 13.38 2.62 -10.15
C ASN A 244 13.61 2.99 -8.68
N TYR A 245 12.84 2.37 -7.79
CA TYR A 245 12.84 2.70 -6.37
C TYR A 245 14.21 2.49 -5.71
N THR A 246 14.85 1.34 -5.97
CA THR A 246 16.13 0.98 -5.36
C THR A 246 17.24 1.96 -5.76
N HIS A 247 17.33 2.33 -7.04
CA HIS A 247 18.32 3.30 -7.50
C HIS A 247 17.98 4.73 -7.05
N TYR A 248 16.69 5.10 -6.99
CA TYR A 248 16.25 6.37 -6.41
C TYR A 248 16.75 6.54 -4.96
N LEU A 249 16.71 5.50 -4.13
CA LEU A 249 17.21 5.58 -2.75
C LEU A 249 18.71 5.95 -2.70
N GLN A 250 19.52 5.42 -3.62
CA GLN A 250 20.94 5.77 -3.74
C GLN A 250 21.12 7.23 -4.16
N LEU A 251 20.40 7.66 -5.20
CA LEU A 251 20.43 9.05 -5.70
C LEU A 251 19.98 10.06 -4.63
N ARG A 252 19.00 9.67 -3.81
CA ARG A 252 18.53 10.48 -2.69
C ARG A 252 19.58 10.63 -1.60
N GLU A 253 20.29 9.55 -1.27
CA GLU A 253 21.38 9.62 -0.28
C GLU A 253 22.54 10.49 -0.79
N ASP A 254 22.92 10.36 -2.06
CA ASP A 254 23.93 11.23 -2.69
C ASP A 254 23.49 12.70 -2.66
N ARG A 255 22.24 12.99 -3.04
CA ARG A 255 21.64 14.34 -2.95
C ARG A 255 21.78 14.89 -1.53
N ARG A 256 21.48 14.07 -0.53
CA ARG A 256 21.55 14.47 0.89
C ARG A 256 22.99 14.78 1.31
N ILE A 257 23.96 13.95 0.93
CA ILE A 257 25.38 14.21 1.23
C ILE A 257 25.80 15.57 0.64
N HIS A 258 25.37 15.88 -0.57
CA HIS A 258 25.61 17.18 -1.20
C HIS A 258 24.89 18.33 -0.48
N GLN A 259 23.63 18.17 -0.08
CA GLN A 259 22.87 19.18 0.68
C GLN A 259 23.52 19.48 2.02
N VAL A 260 23.94 18.45 2.78
CA VAL A 260 24.59 18.62 4.09
C VAL A 260 25.91 19.39 3.93
N LYS A 261 26.71 19.05 2.92
CA LYS A 261 27.97 19.76 2.66
C LYS A 261 27.70 21.23 2.27
N ALA A 262 26.77 21.46 1.35
CA ALA A 262 26.41 22.81 0.91
C ALA A 262 25.84 23.65 2.06
N TYR A 263 25.03 23.04 2.94
CA TYR A 263 24.53 23.68 4.15
C TYR A 263 25.66 24.07 5.11
N GLN A 264 26.62 23.17 5.37
CA GLN A 264 27.78 23.48 6.21
C GLN A 264 28.62 24.62 5.64
N GLU A 265 28.86 24.63 4.33
CA GLU A 265 29.55 25.72 3.63
C GLU A 265 28.77 27.04 3.72
N GLN A 266 27.45 26.99 3.56
CA GLN A 266 26.57 28.16 3.72
C GLN A 266 26.58 28.69 5.15
N GLN A 267 26.52 27.83 6.17
CA GLN A 267 26.59 28.23 7.57
C GLN A 267 27.93 28.89 7.90
N LYS A 268 29.04 28.35 7.39
CA LYS A 268 30.36 28.99 7.52
C LYS A 268 30.40 30.36 6.85
N PHE A 269 29.87 30.47 5.63
CA PHE A 269 29.78 31.74 4.91
C PHE A 269 28.93 32.77 5.66
N ILE A 270 27.79 32.36 6.23
CA ILE A 270 26.93 33.21 7.05
C ILE A 270 27.71 33.68 8.29
N ALA A 271 28.36 32.77 9.01
CA ALA A 271 29.14 33.08 10.21
C ALA A 271 30.29 34.07 9.92
N ASP A 272 31.07 33.85 8.86
CA ASP A 272 32.16 34.73 8.45
C ASP A 272 31.65 36.15 8.09
N ASN A 273 30.49 36.24 7.44
CA ASN A 273 29.88 37.53 7.10
C ASN A 273 29.29 38.22 8.33
N MET A 274 28.64 37.49 9.24
CA MET A 274 28.17 38.04 10.51
C MET A 274 29.34 38.60 11.34
N GLN A 275 30.45 37.85 11.45
CA GLN A 275 31.62 38.29 12.18
C GLN A 275 32.24 39.57 11.57
N PHE A 276 32.26 39.68 10.24
CA PHE A 276 32.71 40.89 9.56
C PHE A 276 31.79 42.08 9.86
N ILE A 277 30.46 41.87 9.80
CA ILE A 277 29.47 42.90 10.11
C ILE A 277 29.66 43.37 11.55
N GLU A 278 29.78 42.46 12.52
CA GLU A 278 29.99 42.80 13.94
C GLU A 278 31.29 43.56 14.17
N ARG A 279 32.40 43.11 13.57
CA ARG A 279 33.72 43.74 13.75
C ARG A 279 33.79 45.15 13.18
N PHE A 280 33.12 45.41 12.05
CA PHE A 280 33.21 46.69 11.34
C PHE A 280 31.95 47.56 11.48
N LYS A 281 31.00 47.16 12.33
CA LYS A 281 29.82 47.95 12.67
C LYS A 281 30.25 49.28 13.29
N GLY A 282 29.86 50.39 12.67
CA GLY A 282 30.24 51.74 13.11
C GLY A 282 31.58 52.26 12.59
N THR A 283 32.33 51.49 11.78
CA THR A 283 33.55 51.97 11.12
C THR A 283 33.21 52.75 9.85
N TYR A 284 33.40 54.08 9.85
CA TYR A 284 33.02 54.98 8.75
C TYR A 284 33.53 54.54 7.37
N SER A 285 34.79 54.08 7.28
CA SER A 285 35.41 53.65 6.01
C SER A 285 34.86 52.34 5.44
N LYS A 286 34.09 51.56 6.22
CA LYS A 286 33.59 50.23 5.85
C LYS A 286 32.06 50.14 5.78
N THR A 287 31.36 51.24 6.02
CA THR A 287 29.89 51.34 6.05
C THR A 287 29.21 50.68 4.83
N ASN A 288 29.64 51.02 3.61
CA ASN A 288 29.04 50.44 2.38
C ASN A 288 29.23 48.92 2.27
N GLN A 289 30.34 48.37 2.78
CA GLN A 289 30.62 46.94 2.76
C GLN A 289 29.75 46.17 3.77
N VAL A 290 29.49 46.79 4.93
CA VAL A 290 28.60 46.23 5.96
C VAL A 290 27.17 46.17 5.44
N THR A 291 26.63 47.29 4.95
CA THR A 291 25.25 47.36 4.44
C THR A 291 25.01 46.43 3.24
N SER A 292 26.02 46.27 2.37
CA SER A 292 25.92 45.33 1.25
C SER A 292 25.84 43.87 1.72
N ARG A 293 26.60 43.49 2.76
CA ARG A 293 26.59 42.13 3.31
C ARG A 293 25.32 41.83 4.09
N GLU A 294 24.77 42.80 4.82
CA GLU A 294 23.48 42.69 5.49
C GLU A 294 22.36 42.38 4.47
N ARG A 295 22.26 43.17 3.40
CA ARG A 295 21.28 42.93 2.32
C ARG A 295 21.48 41.60 1.58
N MET A 296 22.73 41.14 1.47
CA MET A 296 23.03 39.84 0.88
C MET A 296 22.53 38.70 1.76
N LEU A 297 22.75 38.78 3.07
CA LEU A 297 22.27 37.79 4.04
C LEU A 297 20.72 37.78 4.12
N GLU A 298 20.07 38.93 4.05
CA GLU A 298 18.60 39.04 4.04
C GLU A 298 17.95 38.34 2.84
N LYS A 299 18.64 38.33 1.69
CA LYS A 299 18.16 37.69 0.44
C LYS A 299 18.63 36.25 0.30
N LEU A 300 19.49 35.77 1.18
CA LEU A 300 20.05 34.44 1.09
C LEU A 300 18.99 33.41 1.46
N GLN A 301 18.62 32.56 0.50
CA GLN A 301 17.76 31.42 0.79
C GLN A 301 18.56 30.36 1.53
N ILE A 302 18.09 29.99 2.72
CA ILE A 302 18.71 28.94 3.52
C ILE A 302 18.51 27.62 2.79
N ILE A 303 19.60 26.86 2.64
CA ILE A 303 19.54 25.51 2.10
C ILE A 303 18.82 24.64 3.13
N GLU A 304 17.73 24.02 2.72
CA GLU A 304 17.05 23.02 3.53
C GLU A 304 17.74 21.66 3.33
N ILE A 305 18.01 20.97 4.42
CA ILE A 305 18.48 19.59 4.40
C ILE A 305 17.25 18.72 4.46
N ASP A 306 17.14 17.74 3.56
CA ASP A 306 16.07 16.76 3.63
C ASP A 306 16.04 16.10 5.02
N ASP A 307 14.92 16.23 5.73
CA ASP A 307 14.74 15.64 7.06
C ASP A 307 14.87 14.12 7.00
N VAL A 308 15.96 13.60 7.56
CA VAL A 308 16.13 12.19 7.89
C VAL A 308 16.04 12.04 9.39
N ASP A 309 15.09 11.23 9.82
CA ASP A 309 15.00 10.82 11.20
C ASP A 309 16.01 9.68 11.43
N THR A 310 17.25 10.05 11.77
CA THR A 310 18.40 9.15 11.98
C THR A 310 18.34 8.36 13.28
N SER A 311 17.21 8.40 13.98
CA SER A 311 16.93 7.58 15.15
C SER A 311 16.77 6.10 14.74
N ALA A 312 17.88 5.42 14.47
CA ALA A 312 17.94 3.96 14.41
C ALA A 312 17.72 3.42 15.83
N LEU A 313 16.45 3.35 16.23
CA LEU A 313 16.04 2.80 17.51
C LEU A 313 16.19 1.28 17.44
N LYS A 314 17.23 0.75 18.06
CA LYS A 314 17.37 -0.70 18.25
C LYS A 314 16.41 -1.16 19.33
N LEU A 315 15.17 -1.47 18.94
CA LEU A 315 14.20 -2.03 19.84
C LEU A 315 14.45 -3.53 20.03
N ARG A 316 14.45 -3.97 21.29
CA ARG A 316 14.52 -5.38 21.65
C ARG A 316 13.34 -5.74 22.53
N PHE A 317 12.76 -6.90 22.27
CA PHE A 317 11.74 -7.47 23.14
C PHE A 317 12.32 -7.73 24.54
N PRO A 318 11.55 -7.48 25.60
CA PRO A 318 11.98 -7.80 26.95
C PRO A 318 12.12 -9.32 27.12
N ALA A 319 13.15 -9.74 27.85
CA ALA A 319 13.36 -11.14 28.16
C ALA A 319 12.20 -11.70 28.98
N THR A 320 11.84 -12.95 28.71
CA THR A 320 10.74 -13.64 29.39
C THR A 320 11.14 -15.08 29.76
N GLN A 321 10.30 -15.75 30.53
CA GLN A 321 10.55 -17.12 30.96
C GLN A 321 10.53 -18.09 29.76
N ARG A 322 11.42 -19.08 29.80
CA ARG A 322 11.52 -20.13 28.78
C ARG A 322 10.24 -20.96 28.72
N SER A 323 9.67 -21.10 27.53
CA SER A 323 8.56 -22.01 27.22
C SER A 323 9.05 -23.46 27.06
N GLY A 324 8.11 -24.41 27.08
CA GLY A 324 8.36 -25.81 26.70
C GLY A 324 8.93 -25.93 25.27
N ASP A 325 9.39 -27.13 24.89
CA ASP A 325 10.08 -27.32 23.60
C ASP A 325 9.17 -27.17 22.39
N TYR A 326 7.85 -27.39 22.55
CA TYR A 326 6.83 -27.14 21.54
C TYR A 326 5.77 -26.17 22.09
N PRO A 327 5.93 -24.85 21.86
CA PRO A 327 4.95 -23.85 22.27
C PRO A 327 3.58 -24.01 21.61
N VAL A 328 3.54 -24.55 20.38
CA VAL A 328 2.29 -24.80 19.65
C VAL A 328 2.29 -26.22 19.10
N THR A 329 1.20 -26.94 19.36
CA THR A 329 0.95 -28.27 18.81
C THR A 329 -0.50 -28.36 18.34
N VAL A 330 -0.67 -28.78 17.09
CA VAL A 330 -1.94 -28.96 16.38
C VAL A 330 -1.94 -30.38 15.83
N LYS A 331 -2.91 -31.20 16.21
CA LYS A 331 -3.04 -32.59 15.73
C LYS A 331 -4.45 -32.86 15.23
N GLU A 332 -4.53 -33.33 14.00
CA GLU A 332 -5.77 -33.74 13.33
C GLU A 332 -6.87 -32.68 13.43
N VAL A 333 -6.48 -31.39 13.32
CA VAL A 333 -7.42 -30.30 13.54
C VAL A 333 -8.21 -30.02 12.27
N SER A 334 -9.53 -30.04 12.41
CA SER A 334 -10.47 -29.72 11.33
C SER A 334 -11.41 -28.60 11.77
N LYS A 335 -11.75 -27.71 10.82
CA LYS A 335 -12.71 -26.62 11.08
C LYS A 335 -13.60 -26.37 9.87
N SER A 336 -14.90 -26.32 10.14
CA SER A 336 -15.94 -25.89 9.23
C SER A 336 -16.79 -24.78 9.87
N TYR A 337 -17.35 -23.92 9.04
CA TYR A 337 -18.43 -23.00 9.40
C TYR A 337 -19.62 -23.35 8.52
N ASP A 338 -20.70 -23.85 9.13
CA ASP A 338 -21.85 -24.41 8.43
C ASP A 338 -21.41 -25.47 7.39
N ASN A 339 -21.71 -25.26 6.11
CA ASN A 339 -21.30 -26.16 5.02
C ASN A 339 -19.91 -25.81 4.44
N HIS A 340 -19.27 -24.75 4.91
CA HIS A 340 -17.97 -24.31 4.40
C HIS A 340 -16.83 -24.91 5.22
N ILE A 341 -16.13 -25.87 4.61
CA ILE A 341 -14.91 -26.45 5.18
C ILE A 341 -13.75 -25.47 4.99
N VAL A 342 -13.15 -25.03 6.08
CA VAL A 342 -11.98 -24.13 6.08
C VAL A 342 -10.70 -24.94 5.88
N PHE A 343 -10.47 -25.95 6.73
CA PHE A 343 -9.38 -26.91 6.59
C PHE A 343 -9.69 -28.23 7.29
N ASN A 344 -9.08 -29.32 6.83
CA ASN A 344 -9.23 -30.66 7.36
C ASN A 344 -7.88 -31.29 7.75
N ASP A 345 -7.89 -32.05 8.84
CA ASP A 345 -6.81 -32.90 9.33
C ASP A 345 -5.44 -32.19 9.40
N ALA A 346 -5.45 -30.93 9.83
CA ALA A 346 -4.26 -30.12 9.95
C ALA A 346 -3.36 -30.65 11.06
N ASN A 347 -2.09 -30.90 10.72
CA ASN A 347 -1.06 -31.32 11.66
C ASN A 347 0.08 -30.30 11.61
N MET A 348 0.42 -29.73 12.76
CA MET A 348 1.43 -28.68 12.87
C MET A 348 2.12 -28.75 14.23
N SER A 349 3.44 -28.68 14.21
CA SER A 349 4.25 -28.49 15.42
C SER A 349 5.27 -27.39 15.20
N ILE A 350 5.30 -26.43 16.12
CA ILE A 350 6.24 -25.31 16.10
C ILE A 350 7.13 -25.45 17.33
N ALA A 351 8.42 -25.61 17.10
CA ALA A 351 9.40 -25.75 18.18
C ALA A 351 9.82 -24.38 18.73
N ARG A 352 10.28 -24.36 19.98
CA ARG A 352 10.69 -23.12 20.64
C ARG A 352 11.82 -22.42 19.87
N GLY A 353 11.62 -21.14 19.59
CA GLY A 353 12.58 -20.30 18.87
C GLY A 353 12.46 -20.40 17.34
N GLU A 354 11.56 -21.26 16.84
CA GLU A 354 11.21 -21.25 15.43
C GLU A 354 10.44 -19.99 15.08
N LYS A 355 10.75 -19.47 13.89
CA LYS A 355 10.04 -18.35 13.26
C LYS A 355 9.39 -18.89 12.01
N VAL A 356 8.07 -18.97 12.03
CA VAL A 356 7.25 -19.59 10.98
C VAL A 356 6.36 -18.56 10.32
N CYS A 357 6.11 -18.73 9.02
CA CYS A 357 5.15 -17.91 8.28
C CYS A 357 3.94 -18.75 7.88
N PHE A 358 2.75 -18.17 8.04
CA PHE A 358 1.53 -18.71 7.46
C PHE A 358 1.25 -17.97 6.16
N VAL A 359 1.17 -18.72 5.06
CA VAL A 359 0.94 -18.20 3.71
C VAL A 359 -0.29 -18.87 3.11
N GLY A 360 -0.93 -18.19 2.18
CA GLY A 360 -2.15 -18.69 1.53
C GLY A 360 -3.05 -17.53 1.13
N ARG A 361 -4.03 -17.80 0.26
CA ARG A 361 -5.00 -16.80 -0.18
C ARG A 361 -5.85 -16.29 0.97
N ASN A 362 -6.52 -15.16 0.77
CA ASN A 362 -7.49 -14.66 1.74
C ASN A 362 -8.67 -15.63 1.83
N GLY A 363 -9.10 -15.92 3.06
CA GLY A 363 -10.18 -16.89 3.32
C GLY A 363 -9.74 -18.35 3.46
N GLU A 364 -8.48 -18.72 3.20
CA GLU A 364 -8.01 -20.13 3.33
C GLU A 364 -7.76 -20.56 4.80
N GLY A 365 -8.12 -19.75 5.79
CA GLY A 365 -8.15 -20.17 7.20
C GLY A 365 -6.96 -19.77 8.08
N LYS A 366 -6.06 -18.89 7.63
CA LYS A 366 -4.89 -18.42 8.41
C LYS A 366 -5.29 -17.86 9.79
N SER A 367 -6.16 -16.86 9.82
CA SER A 367 -6.67 -16.27 11.08
C SER A 367 -7.54 -17.25 11.86
N THR A 368 -8.25 -18.17 11.19
CA THR A 368 -9.01 -19.25 11.84
C THR A 368 -8.08 -20.18 12.61
N MET A 369 -6.94 -20.57 12.04
CA MET A 369 -5.93 -21.37 12.73
C MET A 369 -5.33 -20.62 13.92
N ILE A 370 -5.07 -19.32 13.79
CA ILE A 370 -4.60 -18.49 14.92
C ILE A 370 -5.61 -18.51 16.06
N LYS A 371 -6.89 -18.28 15.78
CA LYS A 371 -7.96 -18.33 16.79
C LYS A 371 -8.08 -19.71 17.44
N ALA A 372 -7.89 -20.78 16.67
CA ALA A 372 -7.84 -22.15 17.20
C ALA A 372 -6.64 -22.36 18.13
N ILE A 373 -5.46 -21.82 17.79
CA ILE A 373 -4.26 -21.85 18.64
C ILE A 373 -4.46 -21.08 19.95
N LEU A 374 -5.17 -19.95 19.89
CA LEU A 374 -5.52 -19.15 21.06
C LEU A 374 -6.66 -19.74 21.91
N GLY A 375 -7.35 -20.76 21.40
CA GLY A 375 -8.52 -21.36 22.07
C GLY A 375 -9.77 -20.48 22.05
N GLU A 376 -9.85 -19.52 21.13
CA GLU A 376 -10.99 -18.61 20.98
C GLU A 376 -12.17 -19.23 20.21
N ILE A 377 -11.92 -20.32 19.49
CA ILE A 377 -12.92 -21.04 18.70
C ILE A 377 -12.82 -22.54 18.95
N ASP A 378 -13.97 -23.22 18.87
CA ASP A 378 -14.03 -24.68 18.91
C ASP A 378 -13.55 -25.27 17.57
N VAL A 379 -12.81 -26.37 17.65
CA VAL A 379 -12.31 -27.14 16.51
C VAL A 379 -12.42 -28.63 16.79
N ASP A 380 -12.55 -29.43 15.74
CA ASP A 380 -12.36 -30.87 15.85
C ASP A 380 -10.86 -31.17 15.92
N GLY A 381 -10.45 -32.19 16.68
CA GLY A 381 -9.04 -32.53 16.91
C GLY A 381 -8.47 -31.86 18.17
N THR A 382 -7.15 -31.71 18.23
CA THR A 382 -6.48 -31.10 19.41
C THR A 382 -5.54 -29.97 19.02
N CYS A 383 -5.81 -28.78 19.58
CA CYS A 383 -4.96 -27.61 19.45
C CYS A 383 -4.59 -27.13 20.86
N SER A 384 -3.31 -27.08 21.20
CA SER A 384 -2.87 -26.75 22.56
C SER A 384 -1.60 -25.91 22.58
N LEU A 385 -1.59 -24.93 23.49
CA LEU A 385 -0.40 -24.19 23.86
C LEU A 385 0.45 -25.00 24.85
N GLY A 386 1.76 -24.96 24.65
CA GLY A 386 2.73 -25.64 25.50
C GLY A 386 2.88 -25.05 26.91
N HIS A 387 3.65 -25.71 27.75
CA HIS A 387 3.91 -25.27 29.11
C HIS A 387 4.65 -23.91 29.17
N ASN A 388 4.24 -23.04 30.10
CA ASN A 388 4.77 -21.68 30.31
C ASN A 388 4.74 -20.77 29.06
N VAL A 389 3.84 -21.03 28.12
CA VAL A 389 3.65 -20.15 26.96
C VAL A 389 2.92 -18.88 27.39
N LYS A 390 3.51 -17.73 27.06
CA LYS A 390 2.93 -16.39 27.18
C LYS A 390 2.80 -15.83 25.79
N VAL A 391 1.56 -15.70 25.33
CA VAL A 391 1.25 -15.27 23.97
C VAL A 391 1.15 -13.76 23.92
N GLY A 392 1.87 -13.14 22.99
CA GLY A 392 1.56 -11.81 22.48
C GLY A 392 0.88 -11.98 21.14
N TYR A 393 -0.36 -11.50 21.01
CA TYR A 393 -1.11 -11.56 19.76
C TYR A 393 -1.29 -10.14 19.21
N PHE A 394 -1.02 -9.94 17.92
CA PHE A 394 -1.39 -8.74 17.17
C PHE A 394 -2.46 -9.10 16.14
N ALA A 395 -3.72 -8.80 16.47
CA ALA A 395 -4.85 -8.96 15.59
C ALA A 395 -5.04 -7.73 14.68
N GLN A 396 -5.69 -7.93 13.53
CA GLN A 396 -6.04 -6.85 12.61
C GLN A 396 -6.89 -5.73 13.27
N ASN A 397 -7.67 -6.06 14.31
CA ASN A 397 -8.52 -5.12 15.05
C ASN A 397 -7.94 -4.70 16.41
N GLN A 398 -6.67 -4.97 16.72
CA GLN A 398 -6.08 -4.70 18.03
C GLN A 398 -6.14 -3.22 18.43
N ALA A 399 -6.11 -2.33 17.45
CA ALA A 399 -6.24 -0.89 17.64
C ALA A 399 -7.55 -0.49 18.35
N ALA A 400 -8.63 -1.28 18.18
CA ALA A 400 -9.92 -1.03 18.82
C ALA A 400 -9.96 -1.45 20.30
N LEU A 401 -8.98 -2.22 20.77
CA LEU A 401 -8.87 -2.67 22.17
C LEU A 401 -8.05 -1.69 23.04
N LEU A 402 -7.54 -0.61 22.46
CA LEU A 402 -6.85 0.43 23.23
C LEU A 402 -7.85 1.23 24.06
N ASP A 403 -7.44 1.57 25.29
CA ASP A 403 -8.24 2.42 26.17
C ASP A 403 -8.22 3.86 25.64
N GLU A 404 -9.39 4.36 25.23
CA GLU A 404 -9.53 5.67 24.60
C GLU A 404 -9.28 6.84 25.56
N ASP A 405 -9.35 6.60 26.87
CA ASP A 405 -9.16 7.63 27.90
C ASP A 405 -7.71 7.91 28.24
N LEU A 406 -6.82 6.96 27.99
CA LEU A 406 -5.39 7.07 28.26
C LEU A 406 -4.67 7.94 27.22
N THR A 407 -3.53 8.51 27.62
CA THR A 407 -2.60 9.12 26.66
C THR A 407 -1.73 8.08 25.97
N ILE A 408 -1.10 8.47 24.85
CA ILE A 408 -0.10 7.63 24.16
C ILE A 408 0.98 7.18 25.15
N PHE A 409 1.50 8.10 25.97
CA PHE A 409 2.51 7.78 26.98
C PHE A 409 2.02 6.76 28.00
N GLN A 410 0.85 7.01 28.60
CA GLN A 410 0.29 6.17 29.67
C GLN A 410 0.05 4.74 29.18
N THR A 411 -0.52 4.60 27.98
CA THR A 411 -0.79 3.31 27.33
C THR A 411 0.46 2.42 27.25
N VAL A 412 1.63 3.03 27.05
CA VAL A 412 2.92 2.33 26.93
C VAL A 412 3.60 2.17 28.29
N ASP A 413 3.55 3.18 29.16
CA ASP A 413 4.17 3.15 30.48
C ASP A 413 3.52 2.10 31.41
N ASP A 414 2.22 1.86 31.28
CA ASP A 414 1.49 0.86 32.06
C ASP A 414 1.98 -0.58 31.82
N VAL A 415 2.51 -0.84 30.62
CA VAL A 415 2.99 -2.17 30.21
C VAL A 415 4.50 -2.30 30.37
N ALA A 416 5.24 -1.21 30.19
CA ALA A 416 6.69 -1.19 30.24
C ALA A 416 7.21 -1.56 31.64
N LYS A 417 8.10 -2.57 31.70
CA LYS A 417 8.75 -3.03 32.94
C LYS A 417 10.27 -2.95 32.84
N GLY A 418 10.92 -2.60 33.94
CA GLY A 418 12.39 -2.53 34.02
C GLY A 418 13.00 -1.33 33.28
N ASP A 419 14.22 -1.51 32.78
CA ASP A 419 15.06 -0.43 32.21
C ASP A 419 14.44 0.22 30.96
N VAL A 420 13.56 -0.50 30.26
CA VAL A 420 12.84 -0.03 29.07
C VAL A 420 11.99 1.21 29.37
N ARG A 421 11.54 1.41 30.62
CA ARG A 421 10.78 2.61 31.02
C ARG A 421 11.53 3.91 30.76
N THR A 422 12.87 3.90 30.88
CA THR A 422 13.70 5.08 30.58
C THR A 422 13.75 5.41 29.09
N GLN A 423 13.40 4.45 28.23
CA GLN A 423 13.47 4.57 26.77
C GLN A 423 12.11 4.78 26.10
N ILE A 424 11.00 4.83 26.85
CA ILE A 424 9.63 4.94 26.29
C ILE A 424 9.51 6.09 25.28
N LYS A 425 10.02 7.28 25.62
CA LYS A 425 9.97 8.44 24.70
C LYS A 425 10.76 8.21 23.42
N SER A 426 11.89 7.51 23.50
CA SER A 426 12.69 7.13 22.35
C SER A 426 11.94 6.12 21.48
N ILE A 427 11.31 5.13 22.11
CA ILE A 427 10.51 4.09 21.45
C ILE A 427 9.32 4.70 20.72
N LEU A 428 8.55 5.55 21.41
CA LEU A 428 7.45 6.31 20.82
C LEU A 428 7.91 7.17 19.64
N GLY A 429 9.06 7.84 19.77
CA GLY A 429 9.67 8.60 18.68
C GLY A 429 10.03 7.74 17.46
N GLY A 430 10.45 6.49 17.67
CA GLY A 430 10.70 5.51 16.60
C GLY A 430 9.46 5.20 15.76
N PHE A 431 8.28 5.19 16.39
CA PHE A 431 6.97 4.99 15.76
C PHE A 431 6.25 6.31 15.41
N MET A 432 7.03 7.39 15.24
CA MET A 432 6.58 8.72 14.82
C MET A 432 5.68 9.47 15.81
N PHE A 433 5.69 9.13 17.10
CA PHE A 433 5.04 9.92 18.15
C PHE A 433 6.08 10.87 18.77
N LYS A 434 6.03 12.17 18.47
CA LYS A 434 7.04 13.16 18.88
C LYS A 434 6.46 14.34 19.65
N GLY A 435 7.27 14.91 20.54
CA GLY A 435 6.90 16.13 21.27
C GLY A 435 5.57 15.98 22.01
N ASP A 436 4.67 16.94 21.78
CA ASP A 436 3.35 17.02 22.41
C ASP A 436 2.39 15.90 21.97
N ASP A 437 2.71 15.15 20.90
CA ASP A 437 1.88 14.02 20.46
C ASP A 437 1.77 12.95 21.54
N ILE A 438 2.80 12.79 22.36
CA ILE A 438 2.90 11.76 23.40
C ILE A 438 1.83 11.96 24.50
N ASP A 439 1.35 13.19 24.68
CA ASP A 439 0.32 13.56 25.65
C ASP A 439 -1.10 13.54 25.06
N LYS A 440 -1.26 13.24 23.76
CA LYS A 440 -2.58 13.08 23.14
C LYS A 440 -3.31 11.86 23.71
N LYS A 441 -4.63 11.98 23.81
CA LYS A 441 -5.49 10.84 24.13
C LYS A 441 -5.59 9.85 22.98
N VAL A 442 -5.77 8.57 23.28
CA VAL A 442 -6.01 7.54 22.27
C VAL A 442 -7.27 7.82 21.46
N SER A 443 -8.30 8.43 22.08
CA SER A 443 -9.56 8.79 21.40
C SER A 443 -9.40 9.70 20.18
N VAL A 444 -8.36 10.54 20.13
CA VAL A 444 -8.12 11.51 19.04
C VAL A 444 -7.19 10.98 17.95
N LEU A 445 -6.65 9.78 18.11
CA LEU A 445 -5.73 9.18 17.15
C LEU A 445 -6.48 8.66 15.91
N SER A 446 -5.86 8.84 14.75
CA SER A 446 -6.26 8.16 13.52
C SER A 446 -6.11 6.63 13.65
N GLY A 447 -6.79 5.87 12.80
CA GLY A 447 -6.68 4.39 12.81
C GLY A 447 -5.24 3.90 12.69
N GLY A 448 -4.43 4.50 11.80
CA GLY A 448 -3.01 4.15 11.64
C GLY A 448 -2.16 4.50 12.86
N GLU A 449 -2.45 5.60 13.54
CA GLU A 449 -1.80 5.94 14.82
C GLU A 449 -2.18 4.95 15.92
N LYS A 450 -3.45 4.57 16.05
CA LYS A 450 -3.89 3.54 17.00
C LYS A 450 -3.18 2.21 16.74
N THR A 451 -3.05 1.79 15.48
CA THR A 451 -2.32 0.57 15.10
C THR A 451 -0.84 0.64 15.49
N ARG A 452 -0.15 1.77 15.24
CA ARG A 452 1.24 1.97 15.66
C ARG A 452 1.40 1.90 17.18
N LEU A 453 0.48 2.52 17.93
CA LEU A 453 0.51 2.51 19.39
C LEU A 453 0.29 1.09 19.95
N ALA A 454 -0.68 0.35 19.39
CA ALA A 454 -0.92 -1.04 19.76
C ALA A 454 0.31 -1.92 19.51
N MET A 455 1.03 -1.69 18.39
CA MET A 455 2.28 -2.37 18.10
C MET A 455 3.36 -2.06 19.14
N VAL A 456 3.55 -0.78 19.48
CA VAL A 456 4.52 -0.38 20.53
C VAL A 456 4.19 -1.06 21.86
N LYS A 457 2.92 -1.07 22.26
CA LYS A 457 2.47 -1.74 23.49
C LYS A 457 2.88 -3.22 23.48
N LEU A 458 2.58 -3.94 22.40
CA LEU A 458 2.92 -5.36 22.25
C LEU A 458 4.43 -5.62 22.28
N LEU A 459 5.23 -4.76 21.65
CA LEU A 459 6.70 -4.86 21.63
C LEU A 459 7.33 -4.76 23.03
N LEU A 460 6.62 -4.16 23.99
CA LEU A 460 7.06 -4.04 25.38
C LEU A 460 6.50 -5.12 26.31
N GLU A 461 5.67 -6.04 25.80
CA GLU A 461 5.13 -7.14 26.59
C GLU A 461 6.14 -8.30 26.69
N PRO A 462 6.37 -8.87 27.89
CA PRO A 462 7.30 -9.99 28.09
C PRO A 462 6.69 -11.33 27.66
N VAL A 463 6.60 -11.56 26.36
CA VAL A 463 5.98 -12.74 25.72
C VAL A 463 7.03 -13.68 25.09
N ASN A 464 6.76 -14.99 25.05
CA ASN A 464 7.68 -16.01 24.47
C ASN A 464 7.11 -16.71 23.22
N LEU A 465 5.83 -16.48 22.92
CA LEU A 465 5.20 -16.79 21.64
C LEU A 465 4.57 -15.50 21.12
N LEU A 466 5.01 -15.04 19.95
CA LEU A 466 4.46 -13.86 19.29
C LEU A 466 3.69 -14.31 18.05
N ILE A 467 2.43 -13.90 17.94
CA ILE A 467 1.58 -14.17 16.79
C ILE A 467 1.19 -12.83 16.18
N LEU A 468 1.56 -12.59 14.93
CA LEU A 468 1.28 -11.33 14.24
C LEU A 468 0.43 -11.61 13.00
N ASP A 469 -0.80 -11.07 12.98
CA ASP A 469 -1.72 -11.19 11.85
C ASP A 469 -1.77 -9.86 11.07
N GLU A 470 -1.10 -9.82 9.92
CA GLU A 470 -0.92 -8.65 9.06
C GLU A 470 -0.38 -7.39 9.78
N PRO A 471 0.77 -7.49 10.47
CA PRO A 471 1.29 -6.42 11.33
C PRO A 471 1.79 -5.19 10.56
N THR A 472 2.02 -5.32 9.24
CA THR A 472 2.55 -4.27 8.36
C THR A 472 1.47 -3.35 7.81
N ASN A 473 0.19 -3.73 7.94
CA ASN A 473 -0.92 -2.90 7.48
C ASN A 473 -0.89 -1.54 8.18
N HIS A 474 -1.02 -0.48 7.40
CA HIS A 474 -1.00 0.91 7.88
C HIS A 474 0.30 1.38 8.54
N LEU A 475 1.37 0.57 8.50
CA LEU A 475 2.73 0.99 8.89
C LEU A 475 3.43 1.65 7.71
N ASP A 476 4.12 2.76 7.99
CA ASP A 476 5.04 3.37 7.02
C ASP A 476 6.33 2.55 6.91
N LEU A 477 7.12 2.83 5.87
CA LEU A 477 8.37 2.11 5.59
C LEU A 477 9.32 2.09 6.79
N LYS A 478 9.43 3.19 7.54
CA LYS A 478 10.30 3.28 8.72
C LYS A 478 9.82 2.38 9.85
N SER A 479 8.52 2.41 10.15
CA SER A 479 7.94 1.57 11.20
C SER A 479 8.04 0.09 10.85
N LYS A 480 7.90 -0.27 9.57
CA LYS A 480 8.14 -1.63 9.07
C LYS A 480 9.59 -2.07 9.31
N ASP A 481 10.57 -1.22 9.00
CA ASP A 481 12.00 -1.53 9.21
C ASP A 481 12.32 -1.75 10.71
N VAL A 482 11.83 -0.87 11.59
CA VAL A 482 12.01 -0.99 13.06
C VAL A 482 11.39 -2.29 13.58
N LEU A 483 10.17 -2.61 13.14
CA LEU A 483 9.50 -3.84 13.52
C LEU A 483 10.26 -5.07 13.01
N LYS A 484 10.71 -5.05 11.75
CA LYS A 484 11.46 -6.15 11.14
C LYS A 484 12.75 -6.42 11.92
N GLU A 485 13.51 -5.38 12.27
CA GLU A 485 14.73 -5.52 13.07
C GLU A 485 14.42 -6.09 14.47
N ALA A 486 13.36 -5.63 15.12
CA ALA A 486 12.94 -6.16 16.43
C ALA A 486 12.57 -7.64 16.35
N LEU A 487 11.84 -8.07 15.31
CA LEU A 487 11.45 -9.46 15.08
C LEU A 487 12.62 -10.36 14.72
N GLN A 488 13.60 -9.86 13.95
CA GLN A 488 14.84 -10.59 13.67
C GLN A 488 15.61 -10.90 14.96
N ASN A 489 15.63 -9.96 15.91
CA ASN A 489 16.27 -10.10 17.21
C ASN A 489 15.39 -10.74 18.30
N PHE A 490 14.15 -11.14 17.99
CA PHE A 490 13.29 -11.82 18.95
C PHE A 490 13.77 -13.26 19.16
N ASP A 491 14.07 -13.60 20.42
CA ASP A 491 14.57 -14.92 20.84
C ASP A 491 13.43 -15.95 21.07
N GLY A 492 12.18 -15.49 21.09
CA GLY A 492 11.00 -16.32 21.26
C GLY A 492 10.56 -17.03 19.97
N THR A 493 9.37 -17.63 20.05
CA THR A 493 8.75 -18.32 18.90
C THR A 493 7.85 -17.33 18.16
N LEU A 494 7.94 -17.26 16.84
CA LEU A 494 7.19 -16.30 16.02
C LEU A 494 6.28 -17.03 15.04
N ILE A 495 5.00 -16.65 15.02
CA ILE A 495 4.05 -16.98 13.96
C ILE A 495 3.70 -15.68 13.26
N LEU A 496 4.00 -15.59 11.97
CA LEU A 496 3.78 -14.39 11.18
C LEU A 496 2.82 -14.67 10.02
N VAL A 497 1.77 -13.86 9.92
CA VAL A 497 0.91 -13.75 8.74
C VAL A 497 1.15 -12.37 8.15
N SER A 498 1.56 -12.33 6.89
CA SER A 498 1.79 -11.06 6.19
C SER A 498 1.69 -11.30 4.69
N HIS A 499 1.10 -10.35 3.98
CA HIS A 499 1.17 -10.29 2.52
C HIS A 499 2.34 -9.44 2.01
N ASP A 500 3.05 -8.73 2.90
CA ASP A 500 4.21 -7.90 2.56
C ASP A 500 5.46 -8.77 2.36
N ARG A 501 5.88 -8.92 1.09
CA ARG A 501 7.03 -9.74 0.68
C ARG A 501 8.35 -9.21 1.24
N ASP A 502 8.60 -7.90 1.12
CA ASP A 502 9.83 -7.27 1.62
C ASP A 502 9.95 -7.45 3.14
N PHE A 503 8.84 -7.29 3.85
CA PHE A 503 8.83 -7.49 5.30
C PHE A 503 9.15 -8.91 5.71
N LEU A 504 8.56 -9.91 5.03
CA LEU A 504 8.78 -11.33 5.31
C LEU A 504 10.24 -11.78 5.10
N GLN A 505 10.99 -11.10 4.23
CA GLN A 505 12.31 -11.56 3.84
C GLN A 505 13.27 -11.74 5.02
N GLY A 506 13.88 -12.92 5.10
CA GLY A 506 14.83 -13.27 6.16
C GLY A 506 14.22 -13.43 7.57
N LEU A 507 12.89 -13.39 7.74
CA LEU A 507 12.24 -13.58 9.05
C LEU A 507 11.95 -15.04 9.38
N SER A 508 11.73 -15.88 8.37
CA SER A 508 11.25 -17.25 8.59
C SER A 508 12.01 -18.31 7.78
N LYS A 509 12.24 -19.44 8.44
CA LYS A 509 12.92 -20.63 7.87
C LYS A 509 11.96 -21.79 7.59
N LYS A 510 10.66 -21.58 7.80
CA LYS A 510 9.64 -22.63 7.75
C LYS A 510 8.29 -22.02 7.44
N VAL A 511 7.60 -22.57 6.45
CA VAL A 511 6.36 -22.00 5.92
C VAL A 511 5.24 -23.02 6.06
N PHE A 512 4.08 -22.57 6.53
CA PHE A 512 2.83 -23.34 6.49
C PHE A 512 1.91 -22.72 5.44
N GLU A 513 1.67 -23.45 4.36
CA GLU A 513 0.80 -23.05 3.27
C GLU A 513 -0.64 -23.55 3.51
N PHE A 514 -1.58 -22.61 3.52
CA PHE A 514 -3.01 -22.86 3.58
C PHE A 514 -3.56 -22.84 2.15
N LYS A 515 -3.89 -24.01 1.63
CA LYS A 515 -4.37 -24.17 0.25
C LYS A 515 -5.27 -25.38 0.13
N GLU A 516 -6.37 -25.22 -0.61
CA GLU A 516 -7.30 -26.30 -0.94
C GLU A 516 -7.79 -27.04 0.32
N LYS A 517 -8.12 -26.30 1.38
CA LYS A 517 -8.60 -26.86 2.66
C LYS A 517 -7.58 -27.74 3.39
N ARG A 518 -6.29 -27.60 3.07
CA ARG A 518 -5.19 -28.31 3.74
C ARG A 518 -4.17 -27.31 4.26
N VAL A 519 -3.41 -27.75 5.27
CA VAL A 519 -2.26 -27.04 5.81
C VAL A 519 -1.02 -27.86 5.46
N ILE A 520 -0.16 -27.31 4.60
CA ILE A 520 1.02 -27.98 4.06
C ILE A 520 2.26 -27.36 4.68
N GLU A 521 3.12 -28.20 5.26
CA GLU A 521 4.39 -27.78 5.84
C GLU A 521 5.50 -27.79 4.80
N HIS A 522 6.18 -26.65 4.63
CA HIS A 522 7.35 -26.49 3.76
C HIS A 522 8.60 -26.25 4.61
N PHE A 523 9.63 -27.07 4.38
CA PHE A 523 10.92 -27.02 5.10
C PHE A 523 11.94 -26.09 4.41
N GLU A 524 11.48 -25.00 3.82
CA GLU A 524 12.29 -24.00 3.14
C GLU A 524 12.08 -22.61 3.75
N THR A 525 12.97 -21.67 3.44
CA THR A 525 12.78 -20.28 3.86
C THR A 525 11.61 -19.65 3.11
N ILE A 526 11.02 -18.62 3.71
CA ILE A 526 9.96 -17.85 3.03
C ILE A 526 10.44 -17.27 1.70
N ASP A 527 11.72 -16.87 1.62
CA ASP A 527 12.33 -16.34 0.40
C ASP A 527 12.29 -17.36 -0.74
N ALA A 528 12.74 -18.59 -0.47
CA ALA A 528 12.76 -19.67 -1.45
C ALA A 528 11.35 -20.09 -1.89
N TYR A 529 10.41 -20.14 -0.92
CA TYR A 529 9.01 -20.43 -1.19
C TYR A 529 8.39 -19.39 -2.13
N LEU A 530 8.62 -18.09 -1.89
CA LEU A 530 8.10 -17.00 -2.70
C LEU A 530 8.66 -17.02 -4.13
N GLU A 531 9.96 -17.29 -4.29
CA GLU A 531 10.60 -17.42 -5.61
C GLU A 531 10.02 -18.59 -6.41
N ARG A 532 9.91 -19.78 -5.78
CA ARG A 532 9.31 -20.96 -6.42
C ARG A 532 7.89 -20.67 -6.90
N ASN A 533 7.05 -20.12 -6.02
CA ASN A 533 5.65 -19.84 -6.35
C ASN A 533 5.50 -18.75 -7.41
N LYS A 534 6.40 -17.76 -7.45
CA LYS A 534 6.42 -16.76 -8.53
C LYS A 534 6.65 -17.42 -9.89
N ILE A 535 7.61 -18.34 -9.97
CA ILE A 535 7.92 -19.08 -11.20
C ILE A 535 6.73 -19.95 -11.63
N GLU A 536 6.08 -20.63 -10.69
CA GLU A 536 4.91 -21.48 -10.98
C GLU A 536 3.70 -20.65 -11.43
N SER A 537 3.42 -19.53 -10.75
CA SER A 537 2.32 -18.62 -11.10
C SER A 537 2.49 -18.03 -12.51
N ILE A 538 3.69 -17.54 -12.84
CA ILE A 538 3.99 -17.03 -14.19
C ILE A 538 3.81 -18.11 -15.26
N LYS A 539 4.18 -19.37 -14.98
CA LYS A 539 3.95 -20.48 -15.91
C LYS A 539 2.47 -20.78 -16.10
N ALA A 540 1.69 -20.74 -15.02
CA ALA A 540 0.25 -21.00 -15.07
C ALA A 540 -0.54 -19.88 -15.76
N LEU A 541 -0.04 -18.64 -15.76
CA LEU A 541 -0.67 -17.47 -16.39
C LEU A 541 -0.39 -17.33 -17.89
N ASN A 542 0.70 -17.95 -18.37
CA ASN A 542 1.10 -17.97 -19.79
C ASN A 542 0.58 -19.19 -20.56
N LEU A 543 -0.15 -20.08 -19.88
CA LEU A 543 -0.96 -21.15 -20.46
C LEU A 543 -2.43 -20.71 -20.46
#